data_AF-A0A9E3X5U7-F1
#
_entry.id   AF-A0A9E3X5U7-F1
#
_cell.length_a   1.000
_cell.length_b   1.000
_cell.length_c   1.000
_cell.angle_alpha   90.00
_cell.angle_beta   90.00
_cell.angle_gamma   90.00
#
_symmetry.space_group_name_H-M   'P 1'
#
loop_
_entity.id
_entity.type
_entity.pdbx_description
1 polymer ?
#
loop_
_entity_poly.entity_id
_entity_poly.type
_entity_poly.pdbx_seq_one_letter_code
_entity_poly.pdbx_strand_id
1 'polypeptide(L)'
;MSNIDNRVALQKIYRILYYERSTDWNMPEEFAHRCANELPNLPPIQALQRATEFIEEVRQHNQAEEQKFQAAENYKVELQANPITNAGRRGWQGYLRRQLLAFLNGTLNSLDRLEVTEQGLQLYQPFATVSQRTITYRDLRERRVVLSVNPPAYLDELLGTLRQFREKVIVPWGEIVVYEPGSGRNIATAIAFRPDEKVAEIRVALAQLHRAENQYENYKRIPRLVDLLIYYDIERWGQIFGFPDTL
;
A
#
# COMPACT_ATOMS: atom_id res chain seq x y z
N MET A 1 -22.86 -26.54 -25.10
CA MET A 1 -22.58 -25.32 -25.87
C MET A 1 -22.77 -25.63 -27.34
N SER A 2 -23.53 -24.82 -28.08
CA SER A 2 -23.87 -25.14 -29.47
C SER A 2 -22.75 -24.68 -30.42
N ASN A 3 -22.59 -25.40 -31.54
CA ASN A 3 -21.64 -25.05 -32.59
C ASN A 3 -21.95 -23.67 -33.23
N ILE A 4 -23.23 -23.26 -33.15
CA ILE A 4 -23.72 -21.95 -33.61
C ILE A 4 -23.16 -20.83 -32.74
N ASP A 5 -23.16 -21.00 -31.41
CA ASP A 5 -22.67 -19.98 -30.47
C ASP A 5 -21.17 -19.68 -30.68
N ASN A 6 -20.38 -20.70 -30.99
CA ASN A 6 -18.95 -20.54 -31.29
C ASN A 6 -18.71 -19.82 -32.63
N ARG A 7 -19.55 -20.07 -33.66
CA ARG A 7 -19.47 -19.33 -34.93
C ARG A 7 -19.78 -17.84 -34.76
N VAL A 8 -20.83 -17.53 -34.00
CA VAL A 8 -21.21 -16.13 -33.69
C VAL A 8 -20.12 -15.44 -32.89
N ALA A 9 -19.55 -16.10 -31.88
CA ALA A 9 -18.43 -15.56 -31.11
C ALA A 9 -17.17 -15.35 -31.98
N LEU A 10 -16.85 -16.28 -32.88
CA LEU A 10 -15.72 -16.16 -33.81
C LEU A 10 -15.91 -14.98 -34.78
N GLN A 11 -17.12 -14.79 -35.33
CA GLN A 11 -17.47 -13.59 -36.13
C GLN A 11 -17.24 -12.30 -35.34
N LYS A 12 -17.62 -12.27 -34.07
CA LYS A 12 -17.43 -11.11 -33.20
C LYS A 12 -15.95 -10.83 -32.94
N ILE A 13 -15.16 -11.85 -32.63
CA ILE A 13 -13.70 -11.74 -32.45
C ILE A 13 -13.05 -11.22 -33.74
N TYR A 14 -13.41 -11.80 -34.89
CA TYR A 14 -12.94 -11.35 -36.19
C TYR A 14 -13.26 -9.87 -36.42
N ARG A 15 -14.50 -9.45 -36.17
CA ARG A 15 -14.90 -8.04 -36.32
C ARG A 15 -14.09 -7.11 -35.43
N ILE A 16 -13.87 -7.50 -34.17
CA ILE A 16 -13.07 -6.71 -33.21
C ILE A 16 -11.64 -6.55 -33.75
N LEU A 17 -11.00 -7.63 -34.18
CA LEU A 17 -9.59 -7.59 -34.60
C LEU A 17 -9.37 -6.87 -35.94
N TYR A 18 -10.34 -6.92 -36.86
CA TYR A 18 -10.20 -6.28 -38.17
C TYR A 18 -10.68 -4.83 -38.21
N TYR A 19 -11.71 -4.47 -37.44
CA TYR A 19 -12.33 -3.14 -37.52
C TYR A 19 -12.00 -2.24 -36.32
N GLU A 20 -11.60 -2.80 -35.17
CA GLU A 20 -11.11 -2.00 -34.06
C GLU A 20 -9.58 -1.89 -34.16
N ARG A 21 -9.06 -0.66 -34.10
CA ARG A 21 -7.60 -0.48 -33.97
C ARG A 21 -7.19 -0.92 -32.57
N SER A 22 -6.19 -1.81 -32.51
CA SER A 22 -5.42 -2.01 -31.28
C SER A 22 -4.90 -0.66 -30.80
N THR A 23 -4.91 -0.44 -29.49
CA THR A 23 -4.34 0.78 -28.95
C THR A 23 -2.82 0.71 -29.09
N ASP A 24 -2.11 1.82 -29.37
CA ASP A 24 -0.61 1.90 -29.36
C ASP A 24 -0.03 1.74 -27.93
N TRP A 25 -0.73 1.03 -27.08
CA TRP A 25 -0.38 0.79 -25.70
C TRP A 25 0.37 -0.52 -25.59
N ASN A 26 1.57 -0.44 -25.02
CA ASN A 26 2.29 -1.64 -24.57
C ASN A 26 1.52 -2.24 -23.39
N MET A 27 0.81 -3.33 -23.68
CA MET A 27 0.14 -4.13 -22.65
C MET A 27 1.17 -4.57 -21.61
N PRO A 28 0.87 -4.44 -20.30
CA PRO A 28 1.72 -4.97 -19.24
C PRO A 28 2.04 -6.43 -19.48
N GLU A 29 3.30 -6.81 -19.26
CA GLU A 29 3.81 -8.16 -19.53
C GLU A 29 3.00 -9.24 -18.81
N GLU A 30 2.55 -8.97 -17.58
CA GLU A 30 1.66 -9.85 -16.80
C GLU A 30 0.36 -10.17 -17.57
N PHE A 31 -0.25 -9.16 -18.20
CA PHE A 31 -1.51 -9.31 -18.92
C PHE A 31 -1.27 -10.00 -20.26
N ALA A 32 -0.23 -9.60 -20.98
CA ALA A 32 0.16 -10.20 -22.25
C ALA A 32 0.44 -11.69 -22.10
N HIS A 33 1.22 -12.07 -21.08
CA HIS A 33 1.54 -13.47 -20.78
C HIS A 33 0.30 -14.29 -20.41
N ARG A 34 -0.61 -13.74 -19.59
CA ARG A 34 -1.85 -14.44 -19.21
C ARG A 34 -2.73 -14.67 -20.45
N CYS A 35 -2.95 -13.63 -21.26
CA CYS A 35 -3.79 -13.72 -22.45
C CYS A 35 -3.20 -14.61 -23.54
N ALA A 36 -1.89 -14.52 -23.79
CA ALA A 36 -1.21 -15.33 -24.79
C ALA A 36 -1.20 -16.84 -24.47
N ASN A 37 -1.28 -17.21 -23.20
CA ASN A 37 -1.32 -18.63 -22.80
C ASN A 37 -2.75 -19.18 -22.66
N GLU A 38 -3.68 -18.38 -22.11
CA GLU A 38 -5.05 -18.84 -21.81
C GLU A 38 -5.96 -18.80 -23.04
N LEU A 39 -5.96 -17.69 -23.80
CA LEU A 39 -6.99 -17.45 -24.82
C LEU A 39 -6.88 -18.32 -26.08
N PRO A 40 -5.69 -18.60 -26.66
CA PRO A 40 -5.61 -19.30 -27.95
C PRO A 40 -6.16 -20.74 -27.92
N ASN A 41 -6.16 -21.35 -26.73
CA ASN A 41 -6.55 -22.73 -26.52
C ASN A 41 -8.04 -22.90 -26.18
N LEU A 42 -8.76 -21.80 -25.97
CA LEU A 42 -10.18 -21.82 -25.63
C LEU A 42 -11.07 -21.72 -26.88
N PRO A 43 -12.23 -22.40 -26.92
CA PRO A 43 -13.24 -22.16 -27.94
C PRO A 43 -13.65 -20.67 -28.00
N PRO A 44 -14.08 -20.14 -29.17
CA PRO A 44 -14.34 -18.71 -29.37
C PRO A 44 -15.25 -18.07 -28.33
N ILE A 45 -16.32 -18.75 -27.94
CA ILE A 45 -17.23 -18.21 -26.93
C ILE A 45 -16.57 -18.09 -25.55
N GLN A 46 -15.75 -19.08 -25.18
CA GLN A 46 -15.05 -19.12 -23.91
C GLN A 46 -13.89 -18.11 -23.90
N ALA A 47 -13.18 -17.94 -25.01
CA ALA A 47 -12.16 -16.92 -25.15
C ALA A 47 -12.75 -15.51 -25.01
N LEU A 48 -13.90 -15.25 -25.63
CA LEU A 48 -14.59 -13.96 -25.50
C LEU A 48 -15.07 -13.73 -24.06
N GLN A 49 -15.68 -14.74 -23.44
CA GLN A 49 -16.10 -14.68 -22.03
C GLN A 49 -14.90 -14.39 -21.12
N ARG A 50 -13.82 -15.15 -21.26
CA ARG A 50 -12.62 -14.99 -20.43
C ARG A 50 -11.96 -13.62 -20.59
N ALA A 51 -11.90 -13.10 -21.82
CA ALA A 51 -11.38 -11.75 -22.06
C ALA A 51 -12.28 -10.68 -21.43
N THR A 52 -13.60 -10.84 -21.46
CA THR A 52 -14.53 -9.92 -20.77
C THR A 52 -14.44 -10.02 -19.25
N GLU A 53 -14.30 -11.23 -18.70
CA GLU A 53 -14.06 -11.46 -17.28
C GLU A 53 -12.78 -10.78 -16.82
N PHE A 54 -11.70 -10.88 -17.59
CA PHE A 54 -10.44 -10.22 -17.26
C PHE A 54 -10.57 -8.69 -17.20
N ILE A 55 -11.29 -8.08 -18.14
CA ILE A 55 -11.59 -6.64 -18.10
C ILE A 55 -12.36 -6.29 -16.82
N GLU A 56 -13.32 -7.14 -16.43
CA GLU A 56 -14.12 -6.94 -15.24
C GLU A 56 -13.30 -7.14 -13.94
N GLU A 57 -12.39 -8.13 -13.90
CA GLU A 57 -11.42 -8.31 -12.80
C GLU A 57 -10.58 -7.03 -12.61
N VAL A 58 -10.08 -6.44 -13.70
CA VAL A 58 -9.29 -5.19 -13.64
C VAL A 58 -10.15 -4.01 -13.18
N ARG A 59 -11.41 -3.91 -13.62
CA ARG A 59 -12.35 -2.88 -13.14
C ARG A 59 -12.63 -3.02 -11.65
N GLN A 60 -12.90 -4.24 -11.18
CA GLN A 60 -13.15 -4.53 -9.77
C GLN A 60 -11.92 -4.21 -8.92
N HIS A 61 -10.71 -4.55 -9.40
CA HIS A 61 -9.45 -4.16 -8.75
C HIS A 61 -9.35 -2.65 -8.62
N ASN A 62 -9.57 -1.89 -9.70
CA ASN A 62 -9.52 -0.43 -9.66
C ASN A 62 -10.59 0.18 -8.76
N GLN A 63 -11.81 -0.40 -8.73
CA GLN A 63 -12.87 0.04 -7.84
C GLN A 63 -12.50 -0.20 -6.37
N ALA A 64 -11.85 -1.32 -6.05
CA ALA A 64 -11.35 -1.59 -4.70
C ALA A 64 -10.21 -0.63 -4.33
N GLU A 65 -9.30 -0.31 -5.25
CA GLU A 65 -8.27 0.70 -5.01
C GLU A 65 -8.85 2.10 -4.82
N GLU A 66 -9.91 2.47 -5.55
CA GLU A 66 -10.64 3.73 -5.35
C GLU A 66 -11.25 3.82 -3.95
N GLN A 67 -11.88 2.75 -3.46
CA GLN A 67 -12.40 2.71 -2.09
C GLN A 67 -11.30 2.88 -1.04
N LYS A 68 -10.14 2.24 -1.25
CA LYS A 68 -8.98 2.38 -0.36
C LYS A 68 -8.40 3.80 -0.41
N PHE A 69 -8.39 4.43 -1.57
CA PHE A 69 -7.97 5.81 -1.75
C PHE A 69 -8.90 6.77 -0.99
N GLN A 70 -10.21 6.64 -1.17
CA GLN A 70 -11.21 7.45 -0.46
C GLN A 70 -11.12 7.27 1.06
N ALA A 71 -10.92 6.03 1.53
CA ALA A 71 -10.69 5.77 2.95
C ALA A 71 -9.41 6.45 3.46
N ALA A 72 -8.34 6.46 2.67
CA ALA A 72 -7.08 7.12 3.01
C ALA A 72 -7.20 8.66 3.01
N GLU A 73 -7.96 9.25 2.09
CA GLU A 73 -8.27 10.68 2.07
C GLU A 73 -9.10 11.09 3.29
N ASN A 74 -10.15 10.32 3.63
CA ASN A 74 -10.93 10.55 4.84
C ASN A 74 -10.06 10.47 6.10
N TYR A 75 -9.15 9.51 6.15
CA TYR A 75 -8.20 9.36 7.25
C TYR A 75 -7.21 10.54 7.33
N LYS A 76 -6.73 11.05 6.20
CA LYS A 76 -5.89 12.25 6.14
C LYS A 76 -6.62 13.48 6.71
N VAL A 77 -7.91 13.64 6.40
CA VAL A 77 -8.75 14.70 6.99
C VAL A 77 -8.93 14.47 8.49
N GLU A 78 -9.16 13.23 8.94
CA GLU A 78 -9.27 12.90 10.36
C GLU A 78 -8.00 13.28 11.13
N LEU A 79 -6.82 13.05 10.56
CA LEU A 79 -5.54 13.40 11.17
C LEU A 79 -5.33 14.92 11.37
N GLN A 80 -6.03 15.78 10.61
CA GLN A 80 -6.01 17.22 10.86
C GLN A 80 -6.64 17.55 12.22
N ALA A 81 -7.75 16.89 12.56
CA ALA A 81 -8.46 17.07 13.82
C ALA A 81 -7.82 16.25 14.96
N ASN A 82 -7.41 15.02 14.68
CA ASN A 82 -6.96 14.01 15.64
C ASN A 82 -5.60 13.41 15.24
N PRO A 83 -4.51 14.16 15.36
CA PRO A 83 -3.18 13.65 15.02
C PRO A 83 -2.69 12.64 16.05
N ILE A 84 -1.93 11.65 15.58
CA ILE A 84 -1.34 10.62 16.43
C ILE A 84 -0.12 11.20 17.13
N THR A 85 -0.09 11.20 18.45
CA THR A 85 1.09 11.65 19.21
C THR A 85 1.76 10.51 19.98
N ASN A 86 3.03 10.68 20.32
CA ASN A 86 3.82 9.71 21.09
C ASN A 86 3.22 9.34 22.45
N ALA A 87 2.57 10.27 23.14
CA ALA A 87 2.03 10.06 24.50
C ALA A 87 0.49 10.15 24.58
N GLY A 88 -0.20 10.04 23.44
CA GLY A 88 -1.66 10.04 23.36
C GLY A 88 -2.24 11.37 22.91
N ARG A 89 -2.83 12.16 23.82
CA ARG A 89 -3.57 13.38 23.48
C ARG A 89 -2.68 14.61 23.32
N ARG A 90 -3.08 15.57 22.50
CA ARG A 90 -2.49 16.93 22.46
C ARG A 90 -2.81 17.73 23.73
N GLY A 91 -2.10 18.85 23.92
CA GLY A 91 -2.36 19.82 25.00
C GLY A 91 -1.77 19.45 26.36
N TRP A 92 -2.30 20.05 27.42
CA TRP A 92 -1.78 19.91 28.78
C TRP A 92 -1.83 18.46 29.30
N GLN A 93 -2.84 17.68 28.93
CA GLN A 93 -2.95 16.27 29.29
C GLN A 93 -1.80 15.44 28.70
N GLY A 94 -1.49 15.68 27.42
CA GLY A 94 -0.35 15.07 26.75
C GLY A 94 0.98 15.48 27.37
N TYR A 95 1.12 16.76 27.70
CA TYR A 95 2.31 17.27 28.39
C TYR A 95 2.54 16.56 29.72
N LEU A 96 1.53 16.49 30.59
CA LEU A 96 1.65 15.80 31.88
C LEU A 96 1.98 14.31 31.71
N ARG A 97 1.36 13.64 30.73
CA ARG A 97 1.68 12.23 30.42
C ARG A 97 3.12 12.06 29.98
N ARG A 98 3.65 12.94 29.11
CA ARG A 98 5.07 12.92 28.74
C ARG A 98 5.98 13.15 29.93
N GLN A 99 5.66 14.08 30.83
CA GLN A 99 6.45 14.30 32.04
C GLN A 99 6.46 13.08 32.95
N LEU A 100 5.30 12.44 33.16
CA LEU A 100 5.22 11.21 33.96
C LEU A 100 5.97 10.06 33.31
N LEU A 101 5.83 9.86 31.99
CA LEU A 101 6.58 8.83 31.28
C LEU A 101 8.09 9.10 31.30
N ALA A 102 8.50 10.36 31.18
CA ALA A 102 9.91 10.76 31.29
C ALA A 102 10.50 10.47 32.66
N PHE A 103 9.74 10.79 33.71
CA PHE A 103 10.09 10.45 35.07
C PHE A 103 10.24 8.94 35.26
N LEU A 104 9.28 8.14 34.78
CA LEU A 104 9.36 6.68 34.84
C LEU A 104 10.51 6.10 34.02
N ASN A 105 10.83 6.71 32.88
CA ASN A 105 11.91 6.29 32.00
C ASN A 105 13.29 6.75 32.50
N GLY A 106 13.34 7.71 33.43
CA GLY A 106 14.57 8.32 33.93
C GLY A 106 15.26 9.24 32.90
N THR A 107 14.53 9.78 31.93
CA THR A 107 15.09 10.61 30.85
C THR A 107 14.54 12.03 30.86
N LEU A 108 15.34 12.99 30.37
CA LEU A 108 14.97 14.42 30.29
C LEU A 108 14.25 14.78 28.98
N ASN A 109 14.02 13.81 28.09
CA ASN A 109 13.45 13.98 26.75
C ASN A 109 11.91 14.14 26.78
N SER A 110 11.36 14.69 27.87
CA SER A 110 9.91 14.87 28.05
C SER A 110 9.29 15.91 27.12
N LEU A 111 10.14 16.79 26.58
CA LEU A 111 9.77 17.88 25.69
C LEU A 111 9.77 17.46 24.22
N ASP A 112 10.43 16.35 23.88
CA ASP A 112 10.45 15.84 22.53
C ASP A 112 9.08 15.27 22.16
N ARG A 113 8.60 15.64 20.97
CA ARG A 113 7.27 15.27 20.48
C ARG A 113 7.38 14.65 19.11
N LEU A 114 6.75 13.49 18.97
CA LEU A 114 6.49 12.87 17.68
C LEU A 114 5.01 12.97 17.40
N GLU A 115 4.69 13.35 16.17
CA GLU A 115 3.32 13.52 15.78
C GLU A 115 3.10 13.17 14.31
N VAL A 116 2.13 12.32 14.01
CA VAL A 116 1.69 12.10 12.63
C VAL A 116 0.57 13.08 12.31
N THR A 117 0.82 13.93 11.32
CA THR A 117 -0.15 14.88 10.75
C THR A 117 -0.43 14.51 9.30
N GLU A 118 -1.29 15.27 8.63
CA GLU A 118 -1.56 15.10 7.19
C GLU A 118 -0.31 15.18 6.28
N GLN A 119 0.78 15.79 6.77
CA GLN A 119 2.03 16.00 6.04
C GLN A 119 3.03 14.85 6.26
N GLY A 120 2.75 13.94 7.20
CA GLY A 120 3.66 12.88 7.62
C GLY A 120 4.04 12.97 9.10
N LEU A 121 5.14 12.33 9.47
CA LEU A 121 5.62 12.26 10.84
C LEU A 121 6.46 13.50 11.15
N GLN A 122 5.90 14.41 11.94
CA GLN A 122 6.54 15.59 12.49
C GLN A 122 7.33 15.23 13.75
N LEU A 123 8.63 15.49 13.71
CA LEU A 123 9.54 15.43 14.84
C LEU A 123 9.72 16.84 15.38
N TYR A 124 9.51 17.05 16.68
CA TYR A 124 9.77 18.32 17.35
C TYR A 124 10.74 18.09 18.52
N GLN A 125 11.89 18.76 18.48
CA GLN A 125 12.94 18.67 19.50
C GLN A 125 13.45 20.09 19.82
N PRO A 126 12.96 20.74 20.89
CA PRO A 126 13.18 22.17 21.11
C PRO A 126 14.65 22.57 21.32
N PHE A 127 15.50 21.64 21.74
CA PHE A 127 16.93 21.90 22.03
C PHE A 127 17.89 21.27 21.03
N ALA A 128 17.38 20.63 19.97
CA ALA A 128 18.21 20.06 18.92
C ALA A 128 18.64 21.13 17.90
N THR A 129 19.74 20.90 17.19
CA THR A 129 20.20 21.77 16.08
C THR A 129 19.14 21.93 14.99
N VAL A 130 18.34 20.89 14.76
CA VAL A 130 17.17 20.92 13.88
C VAL A 130 15.94 20.71 14.75
N SER A 131 15.18 21.79 14.98
CA SER A 131 14.07 21.79 15.94
C SER A 131 12.82 21.09 15.42
N GLN A 132 12.63 21.05 14.09
CA GLN A 132 11.51 20.38 13.45
C GLN A 132 11.94 19.64 12.18
N ARG A 133 11.43 18.43 11.98
CA ARG A 133 11.63 17.65 10.75
C ARG A 133 10.38 16.86 10.38
N THR A 134 10.07 16.81 9.09
CA THR A 134 9.01 15.95 8.55
C THR A 134 9.63 14.68 7.97
N ILE A 135 9.07 13.52 8.31
CA ILE A 135 9.42 12.22 7.74
C ILE A 135 8.21 11.67 6.99
N THR A 136 8.43 11.28 5.74
CA THR A 136 7.39 10.71 4.89
C THR A 136 7.45 9.19 4.86
N TYR A 137 6.40 8.54 4.34
CA TYR A 137 6.43 7.10 4.11
C TYR A 137 7.56 6.68 3.15
N ARG A 138 7.88 7.53 2.17
CA ARG A 138 8.95 7.27 1.21
C ARG A 138 10.30 7.12 1.91
N ASP A 139 10.57 7.96 2.92
CA ASP A 139 11.81 7.88 3.70
C ASP A 139 11.95 6.55 4.45
N LEU A 140 10.83 5.99 4.94
CA LEU A 140 10.80 4.68 5.57
C LEU A 140 10.95 3.54 4.55
N ARG A 141 10.23 3.63 3.41
CA ARG A 141 10.24 2.62 2.33
C ARG A 141 11.63 2.50 1.69
N GLU A 142 12.30 3.63 1.47
CA GLU A 142 13.66 3.68 0.92
C GLU A 142 14.75 3.45 1.99
N ARG A 143 14.37 3.17 3.24
CA ARG A 143 15.30 2.99 4.37
C ARG A 143 16.26 4.17 4.51
N ARG A 144 15.80 5.40 4.32
CA ARG A 144 16.55 6.62 4.68
C ARG A 144 16.46 6.91 6.18
N VAL A 145 15.40 6.41 6.81
CA VAL A 145 15.14 6.55 8.24
C VAL A 145 14.57 5.25 8.80
N VAL A 146 14.94 4.90 10.02
CA VAL A 146 14.40 3.75 10.74
C VAL A 146 13.75 4.22 12.05
N LEU A 147 12.54 3.72 12.29
CA LEU A 147 11.84 3.84 13.56
C LEU A 147 12.13 2.60 14.40
N SER A 148 12.70 2.80 15.57
CA SER A 148 13.03 1.74 16.54
C SER A 148 12.50 2.07 17.92
N VAL A 149 12.47 1.05 18.76
CA VAL A 149 12.02 1.14 20.15
C VAL A 149 13.21 0.90 21.06
N ASN A 150 13.41 1.79 22.02
CA ASN A 150 14.42 1.68 23.05
C ASN A 150 13.73 1.61 24.42
N PRO A 151 13.58 0.42 25.05
CA PRO A 151 13.08 0.32 26.41
C PRO A 151 14.09 0.90 27.41
N PRO A 152 13.66 1.36 28.60
CA PRO A 152 14.60 1.73 29.66
C PRO A 152 15.38 0.51 30.14
N ALA A 153 16.63 0.70 30.54
CA ALA A 153 17.56 -0.38 30.89
C ALA A 153 16.99 -1.39 31.91
N TYR A 154 16.29 -0.90 32.94
CA TYR A 154 15.66 -1.76 33.96
C TYR A 154 14.49 -2.59 33.42
N LEU A 155 13.75 -2.08 32.41
CA LEU A 155 12.73 -2.88 31.74
C LEU A 155 13.37 -3.87 30.78
N ASP A 156 14.44 -3.50 30.08
CA ASP A 156 15.06 -4.37 29.09
C ASP A 156 15.56 -5.69 29.72
N GLU A 157 16.16 -5.62 30.91
CA GLU A 157 16.59 -6.80 31.66
C GLU A 157 15.41 -7.73 32.04
N LEU A 158 14.33 -7.14 32.53
CA LEU A 158 13.10 -7.87 32.89
C LEU A 158 12.39 -8.44 31.66
N LEU A 159 12.30 -7.67 30.58
CA LEU A 159 11.68 -8.07 29.32
C LEU A 159 12.50 -9.16 28.62
N GLY A 160 13.83 -9.08 28.67
CA GLY A 160 14.73 -10.12 28.16
C GLY A 160 14.50 -11.46 28.85
N THR A 161 14.33 -11.43 30.18
CA THR A 161 13.96 -12.61 30.97
C THR A 161 12.58 -13.15 30.56
N LEU A 162 11.57 -12.28 30.45
CA LEU A 162 10.20 -12.68 30.06
C LEU A 162 10.13 -13.22 28.63
N ARG A 163 10.95 -12.70 27.71
CA ARG A 163 11.03 -13.16 26.31
C ARG A 163 11.47 -14.61 26.18
N GLN A 164 12.21 -15.13 27.16
CA GLN A 164 12.56 -16.57 27.20
C GLN A 164 11.32 -17.46 27.42
N PHE A 165 10.28 -16.94 28.07
CA PHE A 165 9.06 -17.67 28.38
C PHE A 165 7.89 -17.36 27.44
N ARG A 166 7.94 -16.23 26.72
CA ARG A 166 6.90 -15.80 25.78
C ARG A 166 7.52 -15.09 24.58
N GLU A 167 7.17 -15.53 23.37
CA GLU A 167 7.66 -14.91 22.12
C GLU A 167 7.21 -13.46 21.93
N LYS A 168 6.08 -13.06 22.54
CA LYS A 168 5.49 -11.71 22.36
C LYS A 168 5.41 -10.99 23.70
N VAL A 169 6.46 -10.26 24.04
CA VAL A 169 6.49 -9.35 25.19
C VAL A 169 6.48 -7.91 24.69
N ILE A 170 5.42 -7.18 25.02
CA ILE A 170 5.21 -5.79 24.61
C ILE A 170 5.88 -4.87 25.63
N VAL A 171 6.64 -3.89 25.17
CA VAL A 171 7.23 -2.85 26.03
C VAL A 171 6.10 -1.92 26.49
N PRO A 172 5.84 -1.76 27.80
CA PRO A 172 4.72 -0.93 28.26
C PRO A 172 5.01 0.58 28.12
N TRP A 173 6.26 1.00 28.30
CA TRP A 173 6.74 2.36 28.02
C TRP A 173 8.22 2.32 27.65
N GLY A 174 8.65 3.32 26.88
CA GLY A 174 10.03 3.47 26.46
C GLY A 174 10.16 4.62 25.47
N GLU A 175 11.21 4.62 24.67
CA GLU A 175 11.47 5.66 23.69
C GLU A 175 11.28 5.14 22.28
N ILE A 176 10.68 5.95 21.43
CA ILE A 176 10.72 5.79 19.98
C ILE A 176 11.94 6.56 19.51
N VAL A 177 12.89 5.85 18.92
CA VAL A 177 14.12 6.41 18.38
C VAL A 177 14.05 6.38 16.87
N VAL A 178 14.25 7.56 16.29
CA VAL A 178 14.35 7.77 14.87
C VAL A 178 15.82 7.97 14.53
N TYR A 179 16.38 7.10 13.69
CA TYR A 179 17.79 7.21 13.30
C TYR A 179 17.99 7.00 11.80
N GLU A 180 19.12 7.48 11.31
CA GLU A 180 19.56 7.28 9.93
C GLU A 180 20.37 5.97 9.84
N PRO A 181 19.95 5.01 8.99
CA PRO A 181 20.67 3.76 8.82
C PRO A 181 22.00 4.01 8.10
N GLY A 182 23.03 3.27 8.48
CA GLY A 182 24.40 3.45 7.99
C GLY A 182 25.23 4.36 8.88
N SER A 183 24.77 5.59 9.13
CA SER A 183 25.48 6.51 10.05
C SER A 183 25.24 6.17 11.52
N GLY A 184 24.12 5.51 11.85
CA GLY A 184 23.71 5.22 13.22
C GLY A 184 23.34 6.49 14.00
N ARG A 185 23.22 7.64 13.32
CA ARG A 185 22.95 8.92 13.94
C ARG A 185 21.50 8.97 14.41
N ASN A 186 21.30 9.21 15.70
CA ASN A 186 19.99 9.52 16.26
C ASN A 186 19.52 10.87 15.72
N ILE A 187 18.41 10.84 14.97
CA ILE A 187 17.75 12.01 14.42
C ILE A 187 16.83 12.61 15.48
N ALA A 188 16.00 11.78 16.10
CA ALA A 188 15.09 12.19 17.15
C ALA A 188 14.76 11.05 18.11
N THR A 189 14.41 11.40 19.33
CA THR A 189 13.98 10.47 20.37
C THR A 189 12.75 11.02 21.03
N ALA A 190 11.71 10.21 21.27
CA ALA A 190 10.61 10.67 22.10
C ALA A 190 9.99 9.54 22.89
N ILE A 191 9.58 9.88 24.10
CA ILE A 191 9.03 8.92 25.05
C ILE A 191 7.60 8.59 24.66
N ALA A 192 7.25 7.31 24.66
CA ALA A 192 5.95 6.82 24.25
C ALA A 192 5.42 5.75 25.19
N PHE A 193 4.10 5.69 25.28
CA PHE A 193 3.41 4.55 25.88
C PHE A 193 3.23 3.47 24.81
N ARG A 194 3.54 2.22 25.16
CA ARG A 194 3.56 1.08 24.24
C ARG A 194 4.25 1.41 22.91
N PRO A 195 5.56 1.74 22.96
CA PRO A 195 6.29 2.24 21.79
C PRO A 195 6.23 1.29 20.59
N ASP A 196 6.17 -0.03 20.80
CA ASP A 196 6.00 -1.01 19.72
C ASP A 196 4.69 -0.83 18.94
N GLU A 197 3.56 -0.75 19.65
CA GLU A 197 2.24 -0.51 19.07
C GLU A 197 2.21 0.85 18.37
N LYS A 198 2.82 1.86 19.00
CA LYS A 198 2.87 3.22 18.45
C LYS A 198 3.70 3.31 17.17
N VAL A 199 4.84 2.62 17.08
CA VAL A 199 5.65 2.56 15.84
C VAL A 199 4.86 1.87 14.72
N ALA A 200 4.14 0.78 15.03
CA ALA A 200 3.30 0.12 14.05
C ALA A 200 2.17 1.05 13.55
N GLU A 201 1.49 1.73 14.46
CA GLU A 201 0.46 2.73 14.16
C GLU A 201 1.00 3.86 13.28
N ILE A 202 2.17 4.42 13.60
CA ILE A 202 2.83 5.46 12.79
C ILE A 202 3.12 4.95 11.38
N ARG A 203 3.66 3.73 11.23
CA ARG A 203 3.95 3.14 9.91
C ARG A 203 2.70 2.96 9.07
N VAL A 204 1.62 2.47 9.66
CA VAL A 204 0.32 2.32 8.99
C VAL A 204 -0.23 3.68 8.58
N ALA A 205 -0.21 4.66 9.47
CA ALA A 205 -0.69 6.01 9.20
C ALA A 205 0.09 6.67 8.05
N LEU A 206 1.43 6.56 8.05
CA LEU A 206 2.26 7.06 6.95
C LEU A 206 1.97 6.36 5.62
N ALA A 207 1.73 5.04 5.64
CA ALA A 207 1.35 4.30 4.43
C ALA A 207 -0.01 4.76 3.87
N GLN A 208 -0.98 5.07 4.75
CA GLN A 208 -2.27 5.61 4.35
C GLN A 208 -2.12 7.03 3.77
N LEU A 209 -1.34 7.90 4.41
CA LEU A 209 -1.05 9.23 3.88
C LEU A 209 -0.40 9.18 2.49
N HIS A 210 0.55 8.26 2.29
CA HIS A 210 1.17 8.06 0.98
C HIS A 210 0.18 7.62 -0.09
N ARG A 211 -0.75 6.72 0.25
CA ARG A 211 -1.83 6.31 -0.66
C ARG A 211 -2.75 7.49 -0.99
N ALA A 212 -3.07 8.33 -0.02
CA ALA A 212 -3.87 9.55 -0.23
C ALA A 212 -3.15 10.57 -1.14
N GLU A 213 -1.82 10.62 -1.13
CA GLU A 213 -1.05 11.48 -2.04
C GLU A 213 -0.96 10.92 -3.47
N ASN A 214 -1.03 9.59 -3.65
CA ASN A 214 -0.82 8.91 -4.93
C ASN A 214 -2.03 8.07 -5.35
N GLN A 215 -3.10 8.73 -5.80
CA GLN A 215 -4.35 8.07 -6.22
C GLN A 215 -4.11 6.90 -7.20
N TYR A 216 -3.26 7.10 -8.20
CA TYR A 216 -3.12 6.14 -9.31
C TYR A 216 -1.96 5.14 -9.17
N GLU A 217 -1.19 5.12 -8.07
CA GLU A 217 0.01 4.26 -7.96
C GLU A 217 -0.32 2.76 -8.16
N ASN A 218 -1.49 2.31 -7.70
CA ASN A 218 -1.92 0.91 -7.79
C ASN A 218 -3.02 0.66 -8.84
N TYR A 219 -3.39 1.69 -9.62
CA TYR A 219 -4.43 1.54 -10.64
C TYR A 219 -3.87 0.80 -11.84
N LYS A 220 -4.62 -0.19 -12.30
CA LYS A 220 -4.32 -0.95 -13.51
C LYS A 220 -5.02 -0.27 -14.67
N ARG A 221 -4.32 -0.04 -15.78
CA ARG A 221 -4.99 0.42 -17.00
C ARG A 221 -5.93 -0.67 -17.50
N ILE A 222 -7.19 -0.31 -17.70
CA ILE A 222 -8.21 -1.25 -18.20
C ILE A 222 -7.91 -1.55 -19.67
N PRO A 223 -7.63 -2.81 -20.05
CA PRO A 223 -7.37 -3.17 -21.43
C PRO A 223 -8.65 -3.10 -22.26
N ARG A 224 -8.51 -2.84 -23.56
CA ARG A 224 -9.62 -3.05 -24.50
C ARG A 224 -9.72 -4.52 -24.87
N LEU A 225 -10.90 -4.92 -25.33
CA LEU A 225 -11.13 -6.30 -25.75
C LEU A 225 -10.23 -6.69 -26.93
N VAL A 226 -10.02 -5.76 -27.89
CA VAL A 226 -9.10 -5.94 -29.02
C VAL A 226 -7.65 -6.19 -28.56
N ASP A 227 -7.19 -5.52 -27.51
CA ASP A 227 -5.82 -5.65 -27.02
C ASP A 227 -5.58 -7.06 -26.45
N LEU A 228 -6.60 -7.67 -25.83
CA LEU A 228 -6.51 -9.02 -25.25
C LEU A 228 -6.64 -10.12 -26.32
N LEU A 229 -7.49 -9.90 -27.32
CA LEU A 229 -7.79 -10.87 -28.37
C LEU A 229 -6.72 -10.92 -29.46
N ILE A 230 -5.73 -10.02 -29.48
CA ILE A 230 -4.67 -10.02 -30.49
C ILE A 230 -3.88 -11.34 -30.55
N TYR A 231 -3.82 -12.06 -29.43
CA TYR A 231 -3.16 -13.36 -29.34
C TYR A 231 -4.04 -14.54 -29.79
N TYR A 232 -5.31 -14.29 -30.10
CA TYR A 232 -6.27 -15.34 -30.41
C TYR A 232 -6.06 -15.88 -31.84
N ASP A 233 -5.94 -17.21 -31.96
CA ASP A 233 -5.71 -17.90 -33.23
C ASP A 233 -7.02 -18.08 -34.02
N ILE A 234 -7.46 -17.00 -34.67
CA ILE A 234 -8.70 -17.01 -35.48
C ILE A 234 -8.62 -18.08 -36.58
N GLU A 235 -7.44 -18.28 -37.17
CA GLU A 235 -7.29 -19.17 -38.33
C GLU A 235 -7.56 -20.62 -37.97
N ARG A 236 -6.95 -21.10 -36.89
CA ARG A 236 -7.20 -22.45 -36.38
C ARG A 236 -8.67 -22.67 -36.07
N TRP A 237 -9.30 -21.73 -35.37
CA TRP A 237 -10.70 -21.89 -34.97
C TRP A 237 -11.68 -21.71 -36.15
N GLY A 238 -11.31 -20.93 -37.17
CA GLY A 238 -12.01 -20.82 -38.45
C GLY A 238 -12.02 -22.13 -39.25
N GLN A 239 -10.94 -22.91 -39.20
CA GLN A 239 -10.92 -24.24 -39.82
C GLN A 239 -11.86 -25.24 -39.11
N ILE A 240 -11.98 -25.14 -37.79
CA ILE A 240 -12.79 -26.07 -36.97
C ILE A 240 -14.28 -25.74 -37.07
N PHE A 241 -14.63 -24.46 -36.94
CA PHE A 241 -16.02 -24.03 -36.87
C PHE A 241 -16.55 -23.50 -38.20
N GLY A 242 -15.69 -23.31 -39.20
CA GLY A 242 -15.99 -22.60 -40.44
C GLY A 242 -15.74 -21.11 -40.26
N PHE A 243 -15.01 -20.52 -41.20
CA PHE A 243 -15.02 -19.07 -41.31
C PHE A 243 -16.44 -18.63 -41.69
N PRO A 244 -16.89 -17.47 -41.21
CA PRO A 244 -18.03 -16.84 -41.81
C PRO A 244 -17.65 -16.51 -43.26
N ASP A 245 -18.03 -17.37 -44.19
CA ASP A 245 -18.05 -17.02 -45.60
C ASP A 245 -18.77 -15.67 -45.71
N THR A 246 -18.07 -14.69 -46.26
CA THR A 246 -18.54 -13.39 -46.72
C THR A 246 -20.07 -13.20 -46.64
N LEU A 247 -20.51 -12.38 -45.69
CA LEU A 247 -21.75 -11.60 -45.80
C LEU A 247 -21.37 -10.15 -46.07
#